data_AF-A0A853MFJ2-F1
#
_entry.id   AF-A0A853MFJ2-F1
#
_cell.length_a   1.000
_cell.length_b   1.000
_cell.length_c   1.000
_cell.angle_alpha   90.00
_cell.angle_beta   90.00
_cell.angle_gamma   90.00
#
_symmetry.space_group_name_H-M   'P 1'
#
loop_
_entity.id
_entity.type
_entity.pdbx_description
1 polymer ?
#
loop_
_entity_poly.entity_id
_entity_poly.type
_entity_poly.pdbx_seq_one_letter_code
_entity_poly.pdbx_strand_id
1 'polypeptide(L)'
;MVFDRGPKPGNNQPNKNQAPQRRQNQQKNIDEEIPSPWLERPDNTLPEPDQAAGFVEYLRWMRAAEYPNKDTANISKLRILQMIEENANYSDRLGQLNKRTELIAGENNCFPVTCPWRIRVGGHRGPESTLLPAFDALGMPFIPSSTLRGVARNQAIEDFIKQGKSLQEAETEVMKYFGGLDAIERDHTGKVIFLDAYPTPTNKTGGLSVDITNNIWEWGDNNQLNYKPNPQAFLSLQKAKFLIGIRPTNYCQPNEFNKIKVWLISGLQNGIGSQVNTGYGTLVTDQNQEINQYFWQIPFTLKGQLIHGIQKFKKLNNPYEKNDRGGLKKDTKNNLKPDTSPVNEVRSIAFKSMLRYWFRALASGVLSTTEVKTLEAILFGAITPQTRGWVKFQITNSEIIPSQKQGNSYTCGEQSGKLILSYSSEAPLGKQNAIKKLFTNLTWMMFHLGGVGQGARRPCYSRQNQGNPKPPWRGSTLIPESEDKFWELPETIREFQKLFRQRLQEFYDALKELTGHNINYQQLRTVGQVRLDKWSQALDSNCRIIVCTGDANYEKPYALTVLHQKEFKQDVNVCGKAENPSPVWIADLDNYQVVTVFGVTVNNNPRHKFVQTLRDGTSTQEFAQIFPLP
;
A
#
# COMPACT_ATOMS: atom_id res chain seq x y z
N MET A 1 64.22 -7.02 -24.60
CA MET A 1 64.89 -7.39 -25.87
C MET A 1 63.84 -7.32 -26.95
N VAL A 2 63.78 -6.21 -27.70
CA VAL A 2 64.38 -6.07 -29.06
C VAL A 2 63.76 -7.11 -30.00
N PHE A 3 62.66 -6.74 -30.67
CA PHE A 3 62.58 -6.40 -32.10
C PHE A 3 62.86 -7.60 -33.02
N ASP A 4 61.91 -7.92 -33.91
CA ASP A 4 62.23 -7.73 -35.33
C ASP A 4 61.01 -7.65 -36.25
N ARG A 5 61.11 -6.71 -37.19
CA ARG A 5 60.26 -6.53 -38.36
C ARG A 5 60.99 -7.12 -39.57
N GLY A 6 60.27 -7.82 -40.44
CA GLY A 6 60.71 -8.15 -41.79
C GLY A 6 59.61 -7.86 -42.83
N PRO A 7 59.94 -7.56 -44.10
CA PRO A 7 59.27 -6.50 -44.87
C PRO A 7 58.37 -6.99 -46.05
N LYS A 8 57.50 -6.08 -46.52
CA LYS A 8 56.82 -6.07 -47.86
C LYS A 8 57.83 -5.66 -48.97
N PRO A 9 57.51 -5.50 -50.29
CA PRO A 9 56.26 -5.66 -51.07
C PRO A 9 56.45 -6.34 -52.47
N GLY A 10 55.36 -6.48 -53.25
CA GLY A 10 55.43 -6.76 -54.69
C GLY A 10 54.11 -6.45 -55.41
N ASN A 11 54.14 -5.41 -56.26
CA ASN A 11 53.06 -4.84 -57.07
C ASN A 11 52.49 -5.81 -58.12
N ASN A 12 51.19 -5.71 -58.42
CA ASN A 12 50.70 -5.32 -59.75
C ASN A 12 49.15 -5.24 -59.80
N GLN A 13 48.65 -4.05 -60.12
CA GLN A 13 47.34 -3.84 -60.75
C GLN A 13 47.57 -3.57 -62.25
N PRO A 14 46.62 -3.93 -63.13
CA PRO A 14 45.70 -2.89 -63.59
C PRO A 14 44.24 -3.35 -63.73
N ASN A 15 43.35 -2.58 -63.09
CA ASN A 15 42.19 -1.87 -63.66
C ASN A 15 41.38 -2.50 -64.83
N LYS A 16 40.10 -2.85 -64.59
CA LYS A 16 38.90 -2.05 -64.96
C LYS A 16 37.58 -2.87 -64.91
N ASN A 17 36.61 -2.34 -64.15
CA ASN A 17 35.15 -2.24 -64.39
C ASN A 17 34.34 -3.54 -64.69
N GLN A 18 33.18 -3.85 -64.10
CA GLN A 18 32.13 -3.05 -63.45
C GLN A 18 31.07 -4.01 -62.80
N ALA A 19 30.26 -3.46 -61.88
CA ALA A 19 28.92 -3.91 -61.44
C ALA A 19 28.82 -4.84 -60.19
N PRO A 20 27.77 -4.67 -59.34
CA PRO A 20 27.95 -4.45 -57.91
C PRO A 20 27.68 -5.68 -57.05
N GLN A 21 28.65 -6.04 -56.20
CA GLN A 21 28.45 -7.02 -55.14
C GLN A 21 27.65 -6.42 -53.98
N ARG A 22 26.43 -6.94 -53.81
CA ARG A 22 25.66 -6.90 -52.57
C ARG A 22 26.56 -7.35 -51.41
N ARG A 23 27.07 -6.40 -50.63
CA ARG A 23 27.61 -6.71 -49.30
C ARG A 23 26.44 -7.03 -48.38
N GLN A 24 26.22 -8.33 -48.18
CA GLN A 24 25.51 -8.85 -47.01
C GLN A 24 26.29 -8.38 -45.78
N ASN A 25 25.82 -7.32 -45.12
CA ASN A 25 26.16 -7.09 -43.73
C ASN A 25 25.38 -8.15 -42.92
N GLN A 26 26.01 -9.31 -42.72
CA GLN A 26 25.69 -10.20 -41.60
C GLN A 26 25.97 -9.42 -40.32
N GLN A 27 24.94 -8.74 -39.84
CA GLN A 27 24.94 -8.18 -38.49
C GLN A 27 24.79 -9.38 -37.56
N LYS A 28 25.91 -9.79 -36.93
CA LYS A 28 25.93 -10.74 -35.81
C LYS A 28 24.83 -10.32 -34.82
N ASN A 29 23.78 -11.13 -34.71
CA ASN A 29 22.95 -11.16 -33.52
C ASN A 29 23.88 -11.57 -32.38
N ILE A 30 24.39 -10.59 -31.64
CA ILE A 30 24.83 -10.85 -30.28
C ILE A 30 23.52 -11.06 -29.54
N ASP A 31 23.18 -12.32 -29.27
CA ASP A 31 22.12 -12.66 -28.33
C ASP A 31 22.53 -12.02 -26.99
N GLU A 32 21.98 -10.84 -26.68
CA GLU A 32 22.17 -10.21 -25.38
C GLU A 32 21.63 -11.18 -24.32
N GLU A 33 22.54 -11.76 -23.52
CA GLU A 33 22.22 -12.80 -22.56
C GLU A 33 21.31 -12.24 -21.45
N ILE A 34 20.21 -12.95 -21.16
CA ILE A 34 19.26 -12.56 -20.12
C ILE A 34 19.97 -12.67 -18.76
N PRO A 35 20.04 -11.60 -17.95
CA PRO A 35 20.63 -11.70 -16.61
C PRO A 35 19.99 -12.81 -15.78
N SER A 36 20.82 -13.76 -15.32
CA SER A 36 20.39 -14.85 -14.46
C SER A 36 20.27 -14.38 -13.00
N PRO A 37 19.18 -14.72 -12.29
CA PRO A 37 19.04 -14.38 -10.87
C PRO A 37 19.87 -15.31 -9.96
N TRP A 38 20.46 -16.38 -10.50
CA TRP A 38 21.15 -17.46 -9.77
C TRP A 38 22.65 -17.33 -9.84
N LEU A 39 23.38 -17.71 -8.78
CA LEU A 39 24.86 -17.78 -8.75
C LEU A 39 25.43 -18.34 -10.06
N GLU A 40 26.47 -17.68 -10.60
CA GLU A 40 27.17 -18.17 -11.79
C GLU A 40 27.78 -19.53 -11.46
N ARG A 41 27.35 -20.56 -12.19
CA ARG A 41 27.96 -21.88 -12.10
C ARG A 41 28.95 -22.05 -13.25
N PRO A 42 30.06 -22.77 -13.04
CA PRO A 42 31.04 -23.05 -14.09
C PRO A 42 30.46 -23.73 -15.34
N ASP A 43 29.33 -24.41 -15.20
CA ASP A 43 28.62 -25.17 -16.24
C ASP A 43 27.40 -24.45 -16.83
N ASN A 44 27.12 -23.20 -16.40
CA ASN A 44 25.94 -22.42 -16.79
C ASN A 44 24.57 -23.13 -16.59
N THR A 45 24.49 -24.17 -15.74
CA THR A 45 23.21 -24.84 -15.45
C THR A 45 22.37 -24.01 -14.47
N LEU A 46 21.08 -23.83 -14.78
CA LEU A 46 20.14 -23.21 -13.86
C LEU A 46 19.82 -24.19 -12.71
N PRO A 47 19.71 -23.74 -11.45
CA PRO A 47 19.23 -24.60 -10.38
C PRO A 47 17.77 -24.99 -10.65
N GLU A 48 17.45 -26.26 -10.46
CA GLU A 48 16.09 -26.81 -10.48
C GLU A 48 15.75 -27.34 -9.08
N PRO A 49 15.30 -26.48 -8.15
CA PRO A 49 14.90 -26.92 -6.82
C PRO A 49 13.72 -27.88 -6.89
N ASP A 50 13.71 -28.90 -6.02
CA ASP A 50 12.57 -29.79 -5.86
C ASP A 50 11.30 -28.99 -5.48
N GLN A 51 10.12 -29.43 -5.91
CA GLN A 51 8.86 -28.73 -5.61
C GLN A 51 8.53 -28.69 -4.11
N ALA A 52 9.04 -29.65 -3.33
CA ALA A 52 8.94 -29.67 -1.88
C ALA A 52 10.03 -28.85 -1.17
N ALA A 53 11.00 -28.31 -1.92
CA ALA A 53 12.06 -27.49 -1.35
C ALA A 53 11.48 -26.19 -0.77
N GLY A 54 11.76 -25.93 0.51
CA GLY A 54 11.35 -24.71 1.17
C GLY A 54 12.14 -23.49 0.72
N PHE A 55 11.72 -22.32 1.21
CA PHE A 55 12.32 -21.03 0.87
C PHE A 55 13.85 -20.99 1.05
N VAL A 56 14.38 -21.72 2.04
CA VAL A 56 15.83 -21.78 2.33
C VAL A 56 16.63 -22.33 1.15
N GLU A 57 16.07 -23.28 0.37
CA GLU A 57 16.77 -23.84 -0.79
C GLU A 57 16.91 -22.81 -1.90
N TYR A 58 15.88 -21.98 -2.12
CA TYR A 58 15.95 -20.87 -3.08
C TYR A 58 17.01 -19.85 -2.66
N LEU A 59 17.13 -19.54 -1.36
CA LEU A 59 18.16 -18.62 -0.87
C LEU A 59 19.60 -19.10 -1.10
N ARG A 60 19.85 -20.42 -1.05
CA ARG A 60 21.20 -20.97 -1.28
C ARG A 60 21.74 -20.64 -2.67
N TRP A 61 20.85 -20.49 -3.64
CA TRP A 61 21.22 -20.29 -5.04
C TRP A 61 21.12 -18.83 -5.50
N MET A 62 20.60 -17.92 -4.66
CA MET A 62 20.50 -16.50 -4.98
C MET A 62 21.88 -15.84 -5.02
N ARG A 63 22.14 -15.03 -6.05
CA ARG A 63 23.34 -14.16 -6.10
C ARG A 63 23.33 -13.16 -4.93
N ALA A 64 24.52 -12.77 -4.48
CA ALA A 64 24.68 -11.53 -3.73
C ALA A 64 24.43 -10.33 -4.66
N ALA A 65 23.90 -9.23 -4.10
CA ALA A 65 23.55 -8.01 -4.85
C ALA A 65 24.78 -7.18 -5.31
N GLU A 66 25.78 -7.80 -5.94
CA GLU A 66 26.96 -7.12 -6.47
C GLU A 66 26.72 -6.55 -7.89
N TYR A 67 25.52 -6.05 -8.19
CA TYR A 67 25.26 -5.30 -9.43
C TYR A 67 25.30 -3.79 -9.17
N PRO A 68 25.98 -2.98 -10.00
CA PRO A 68 26.11 -1.54 -9.82
C PRO A 68 24.79 -0.76 -9.95
N ASN A 69 23.66 -1.40 -10.28
CA ASN A 69 22.36 -0.76 -10.44
C ASN A 69 21.26 -1.42 -9.58
N LYS A 70 20.71 -0.62 -8.66
CA LYS A 70 19.63 -0.98 -7.73
C LYS A 70 18.34 -1.45 -8.44
N ASP A 71 18.05 -0.92 -9.63
CA ASP A 71 16.83 -1.26 -10.37
C ASP A 71 16.89 -2.70 -10.92
N THR A 72 18.05 -3.14 -11.42
CA THR A 72 18.27 -4.51 -11.89
C THR A 72 18.19 -5.53 -10.75
N ALA A 73 18.75 -5.20 -9.58
CA ALA A 73 18.66 -6.05 -8.39
C ALA A 73 17.20 -6.26 -7.94
N ASN A 74 16.38 -5.21 -7.93
CA ASN A 74 14.97 -5.29 -7.58
C ASN A 74 14.17 -6.20 -8.54
N ILE A 75 14.50 -6.17 -9.84
CA ILE A 75 13.86 -7.00 -10.88
C ILE A 75 14.20 -8.48 -10.67
N SER A 76 15.47 -8.82 -10.43
CA SER A 76 15.91 -10.20 -10.16
C SER A 76 15.27 -10.75 -8.88
N LYS A 77 15.24 -9.94 -7.82
CA LYS A 77 14.57 -10.28 -6.56
C LYS A 77 13.09 -10.56 -6.76
N LEU A 78 12.36 -9.68 -7.46
CA LEU A 78 10.95 -9.90 -7.77
C LEU A 78 10.74 -11.21 -8.53
N ARG A 79 11.64 -11.55 -9.48
CA ARG A 79 11.57 -12.79 -10.26
C ARG A 79 11.70 -14.02 -9.37
N ILE A 80 12.66 -14.03 -8.44
CA ILE A 80 12.87 -15.14 -7.51
C ILE A 80 11.68 -15.29 -6.56
N LEU A 81 11.19 -14.19 -6.00
CA LEU A 81 10.04 -14.24 -5.10
C LEU A 81 8.79 -14.79 -5.81
N GLN A 82 8.57 -14.41 -7.08
CA GLN A 82 7.47 -14.94 -7.89
C GLN A 82 7.68 -16.43 -8.25
N MET A 83 8.91 -16.88 -8.51
CA MET A 83 9.20 -18.31 -8.69
C MET A 83 8.83 -19.13 -7.45
N ILE A 84 9.13 -18.63 -6.26
CA ILE A 84 8.78 -19.29 -4.99
C ILE A 84 7.25 -19.35 -4.83
N GLU A 85 6.55 -18.23 -5.10
CA GLU A 85 5.08 -18.17 -5.04
C GLU A 85 4.41 -19.14 -6.02
N GLU A 86 4.97 -19.33 -7.23
CA GLU A 86 4.36 -20.16 -8.28
C GLU A 86 4.72 -21.64 -8.20
N ASN A 87 5.93 -21.98 -7.72
CA ASN A 87 6.46 -23.36 -7.81
C ASN A 87 6.42 -24.16 -6.49
N ALA A 88 6.32 -23.52 -5.34
CA ALA A 88 6.41 -24.21 -4.06
C ALA A 88 5.18 -25.10 -3.76
N ASN A 89 5.39 -26.30 -3.24
CA ASN A 89 4.34 -27.18 -2.75
C ASN A 89 4.71 -27.82 -1.39
N TYR A 90 4.13 -27.26 -0.34
CA TYR A 90 4.33 -27.63 1.07
C TYR A 90 3.21 -28.51 1.62
N SER A 91 2.23 -28.93 0.81
CA SER A 91 0.99 -29.57 1.27
C SER A 91 1.24 -30.75 2.22
N ASP A 92 2.06 -31.71 1.80
CA ASP A 92 2.31 -32.94 2.58
C ASP A 92 3.01 -32.63 3.89
N ARG A 93 4.01 -31.75 3.85
CA ARG A 93 4.78 -31.36 5.04
C ARG A 93 3.91 -30.59 6.02
N LEU A 94 3.11 -29.64 5.54
CA LEU A 94 2.14 -28.93 6.36
C LEU A 94 1.13 -29.89 6.97
N GLY A 95 0.65 -30.89 6.23
CA GLY A 95 -0.21 -31.95 6.76
C GLY A 95 0.41 -32.68 7.95
N GLN A 96 1.67 -33.11 7.82
CA GLN A 96 2.41 -33.77 8.91
C GLN A 96 2.57 -32.85 10.14
N LEU A 97 2.93 -31.57 9.92
CA LEU A 97 3.13 -30.60 11.00
C LEU A 97 1.83 -30.29 11.75
N ASN A 98 0.72 -30.10 11.04
CA ASN A 98 -0.59 -29.90 11.66
C ASN A 98 -1.02 -31.14 12.45
N LYS A 99 -0.80 -32.36 11.92
CA LYS A 99 -1.14 -33.58 12.67
C LYS A 99 -0.32 -33.72 13.94
N ARG A 100 0.95 -33.34 13.91
CA ARG A 100 1.81 -33.29 15.10
C ARG A 100 1.29 -32.29 16.13
N THR A 101 0.83 -31.11 15.71
CA THR A 101 0.22 -30.12 16.60
C THR A 101 -1.00 -30.69 17.33
N GLU A 102 -1.90 -31.37 16.62
CA GLU A 102 -3.07 -32.04 17.22
C GLU A 102 -2.67 -33.10 18.25
N LEU A 103 -1.69 -33.94 17.92
CA LEU A 103 -1.21 -35.00 18.83
C LEU A 103 -0.58 -34.42 20.11
N ILE A 104 0.13 -33.29 20.01
CA ILE A 104 0.79 -32.68 21.17
C ILE A 104 -0.21 -31.90 22.04
N ALA A 105 -1.10 -31.12 21.42
CA ALA A 105 -2.06 -30.28 22.15
C ALA A 105 -3.27 -31.08 22.66
N GLY A 106 -3.67 -32.13 21.96
CA GLY A 106 -4.97 -32.79 22.07
C GLY A 106 -6.03 -32.07 21.24
N GLU A 107 -6.92 -32.81 20.58
CA GLU A 107 -7.88 -32.27 19.60
C GLU A 107 -8.76 -31.14 20.17
N ASN A 108 -9.21 -31.25 21.43
CA ASN A 108 -10.04 -30.24 22.10
C ASN A 108 -9.30 -28.92 22.40
N ASN A 109 -7.98 -28.91 22.29
CA ASN A 109 -7.14 -27.74 22.56
C ASN A 109 -6.56 -27.11 21.28
N CYS A 110 -6.97 -27.62 20.11
CA CYS A 110 -6.70 -27.00 18.83
C CYS A 110 -7.89 -26.18 18.36
N PHE A 111 -7.63 -25.09 17.64
CA PHE A 111 -8.68 -24.35 16.95
C PHE A 111 -8.16 -23.71 15.66
N PRO A 112 -8.94 -23.74 14.57
CA PRO A 112 -8.55 -23.12 13.31
C PRO A 112 -8.73 -21.60 13.38
N VAL A 113 -7.82 -20.89 12.73
CA VAL A 113 -7.93 -19.44 12.48
C VAL A 113 -7.60 -19.13 11.03
N THR A 114 -8.26 -18.15 10.45
CA THR A 114 -8.09 -17.73 9.06
C THR A 114 -7.64 -16.28 9.01
N CYS A 115 -6.64 -15.99 8.18
CA CYS A 115 -6.25 -14.62 7.87
C CYS A 115 -7.17 -14.08 6.75
N PRO A 116 -7.94 -13.00 6.95
CA PRO A 116 -8.82 -12.48 5.91
C PRO A 116 -8.07 -11.86 4.71
N TRP A 117 -6.86 -11.35 4.94
CA TRP A 117 -6.08 -10.63 3.93
C TRP A 117 -4.64 -11.13 3.85
N ARG A 118 -3.71 -10.51 4.58
CA ARG A 118 -2.28 -10.85 4.57
C ARG A 118 -1.72 -10.83 5.99
N ILE A 119 -0.80 -11.73 6.28
CA ILE A 119 -0.05 -11.77 7.54
C ILE A 119 1.44 -11.85 7.27
N ARG A 120 2.22 -11.16 8.11
CA ARG A 120 3.68 -11.26 8.14
C ARG A 120 4.14 -11.28 9.59
N VAL A 121 4.36 -12.50 10.09
CA VAL A 121 4.97 -12.75 11.40
C VAL A 121 6.44 -13.03 11.18
N GLY A 122 7.30 -12.40 11.98
CA GLY A 122 8.74 -12.34 11.76
C GLY A 122 9.21 -10.97 11.26
N GLY A 123 10.52 -10.80 11.20
CA GLY A 123 11.15 -9.52 10.84
C GLY A 123 12.64 -9.64 10.53
N HIS A 124 13.13 -10.86 10.34
CA HIS A 124 14.52 -11.04 9.92
C HIS A 124 14.69 -10.49 8.51
N ARG A 125 15.74 -9.68 8.33
CA ARG A 125 16.20 -9.33 7.00
C ARG A 125 16.90 -10.56 6.45
N GLY A 126 16.32 -11.15 5.41
CA GLY A 126 17.00 -12.17 4.62
C GLY A 126 18.07 -11.56 3.70
N PRO A 127 18.64 -12.37 2.81
CA PRO A 127 19.51 -11.89 1.75
C PRO A 127 18.89 -10.70 1.00
N GLU A 128 19.75 -9.76 0.60
CA GLU A 128 19.36 -8.52 -0.07
C GLU A 128 18.38 -7.64 0.72
N SER A 129 18.45 -7.69 2.07
CA SER A 129 17.53 -6.99 2.97
C SER A 129 16.05 -7.31 2.70
N THR A 130 15.76 -8.50 2.17
CA THR A 130 14.38 -8.95 1.92
C THR A 130 13.66 -9.15 3.24
N LEU A 131 12.48 -8.55 3.36
CA LEU A 131 11.62 -8.78 4.52
C LEU A 131 10.94 -10.13 4.35
N LEU A 132 11.09 -11.01 5.34
CA LEU A 132 10.58 -12.38 5.26
C LEU A 132 9.61 -12.66 6.40
N PRO A 133 8.60 -13.52 6.17
CA PRO A 133 7.92 -14.17 7.29
C PRO A 133 8.91 -15.11 7.99
N ALA A 134 8.54 -15.56 9.19
CA ALA A 134 9.28 -16.58 9.91
C ALA A 134 9.19 -17.91 9.12
N PHE A 135 10.34 -18.52 8.93
CA PHE A 135 10.48 -19.83 8.31
C PHE A 135 11.13 -20.79 9.31
N ASP A 136 10.64 -22.02 9.35
CA ASP A 136 11.31 -23.08 10.10
C ASP A 136 12.64 -23.46 9.43
N ALA A 137 13.38 -24.39 10.03
CA ALA A 137 14.67 -24.85 9.50
C ALA A 137 14.59 -25.45 8.08
N LEU A 138 13.41 -25.87 7.63
CA LEU A 138 13.17 -26.42 6.30
C LEU A 138 12.57 -25.39 5.33
N GLY A 139 12.38 -24.15 5.75
CA GLY A 139 11.81 -23.09 4.90
C GLY A 139 10.28 -23.10 4.83
N MET A 140 9.58 -23.70 5.81
CA MET A 140 8.12 -23.66 5.92
C MET A 140 7.69 -22.40 6.67
N PRO A 141 6.77 -21.59 6.13
CA PRO A 141 6.30 -20.41 6.83
C PRO A 141 5.46 -20.79 8.05
N PHE A 142 5.62 -20.08 9.17
CA PHE A 142 4.88 -20.37 10.40
C PHE A 142 4.73 -19.14 11.31
N ILE A 143 3.89 -19.28 12.34
CA ILE A 143 3.79 -18.35 13.46
C ILE A 143 4.50 -18.97 14.66
N PRO A 144 5.59 -18.37 15.16
CA PRO A 144 6.27 -18.88 16.34
C PRO A 144 5.36 -18.87 17.58
N SER A 145 5.45 -19.94 18.37
CA SER A 145 4.82 -20.10 19.68
C SER A 145 5.06 -18.92 20.62
N SER A 146 6.27 -18.35 20.60
CA SER A 146 6.63 -17.15 21.35
C SER A 146 5.81 -15.93 20.93
N THR A 147 5.46 -15.81 19.65
CA THR A 147 4.61 -14.73 19.14
C THR A 147 3.17 -14.92 19.61
N LEU A 148 2.64 -16.15 19.55
CA LEU A 148 1.29 -16.46 20.07
C LEU A 148 1.18 -16.17 21.57
N ARG A 149 2.18 -16.60 22.35
CA ARG A 149 2.29 -16.28 23.78
C ARG A 149 2.32 -14.77 24.01
N GLY A 150 3.12 -14.03 23.24
CA GLY A 150 3.22 -12.58 23.33
C GLY A 150 1.90 -11.87 23.04
N VAL A 151 1.16 -12.33 22.03
CA VAL A 151 -0.18 -11.80 21.69
C VAL A 151 -1.17 -12.02 22.84
N ALA A 152 -1.25 -13.24 23.37
CA ALA A 152 -2.12 -13.55 24.50
C ALA A 152 -1.73 -12.73 25.75
N ARG A 153 -0.43 -12.62 26.04
CA ARG A 153 0.10 -11.81 27.16
C ARG A 153 -0.31 -10.34 27.02
N ASN A 154 -0.11 -9.75 25.84
CA ASN A 154 -0.47 -8.36 25.61
C ASN A 154 -1.98 -8.14 25.76
N GLN A 155 -2.79 -9.07 25.25
CA GLN A 155 -4.25 -8.98 25.40
C GLN A 155 -4.71 -9.09 26.86
N ALA A 156 -4.00 -9.87 27.69
CA ALA A 156 -4.24 -9.96 29.12
C ALA A 156 -3.91 -8.64 29.85
N ILE A 157 -2.80 -7.98 29.48
CA ILE A 157 -2.43 -6.67 30.03
C ILE A 157 -3.52 -5.64 29.73
N GLU A 158 -3.96 -5.58 28.47
CA GLU A 158 -5.04 -4.68 28.04
C GLU A 158 -6.36 -4.94 28.80
N ASP A 159 -6.70 -6.20 29.03
CA ASP A 159 -7.88 -6.60 29.80
C ASP A 159 -7.81 -6.10 31.25
N PHE A 160 -6.64 -6.24 31.91
CA PHE A 160 -6.44 -5.71 33.26
C PHE A 160 -6.43 -4.18 33.33
N ILE A 161 -5.87 -3.49 32.34
CA ILE A 161 -5.92 -2.03 32.26
C ILE A 161 -7.38 -1.55 32.13
N LYS A 162 -8.19 -2.23 31.30
CA LYS A 162 -9.63 -1.93 31.18
C LYS A 162 -10.40 -2.16 32.48
N GLN A 163 -9.90 -3.04 33.36
CA GLN A 163 -10.44 -3.26 34.70
C GLN A 163 -9.94 -2.22 35.72
N GLY A 164 -9.24 -1.17 35.27
CA GLY A 164 -8.81 -0.04 36.10
C GLY A 164 -7.41 -0.16 36.69
N LYS A 165 -6.64 -1.19 36.31
CA LYS A 165 -5.25 -1.35 36.78
C LYS A 165 -4.29 -0.44 36.01
N SER A 166 -3.24 0.02 36.68
CA SER A 166 -2.09 0.64 36.00
C SER A 166 -1.34 -0.40 35.15
N LEU A 167 -0.51 0.07 34.20
CA LEU A 167 0.31 -0.81 33.38
C LEU A 167 1.20 -1.73 34.24
N GLN A 168 1.84 -1.18 35.27
CA GLN A 168 2.74 -1.92 36.14
C GLN A 168 1.99 -3.02 36.92
N GLU A 169 0.82 -2.71 37.48
CA GLU A 169 -0.02 -3.70 38.18
C GLU A 169 -0.52 -4.78 37.21
N ALA A 170 -0.93 -4.39 36.00
CA ALA A 170 -1.35 -5.34 34.98
C ALA A 170 -0.20 -6.30 34.61
N GLU A 171 1.02 -5.80 34.42
CA GLU A 171 2.18 -6.65 34.11
C GLU A 171 2.48 -7.66 35.22
N THR A 172 2.44 -7.24 36.49
CA THR A 172 2.61 -8.13 37.64
C THR A 172 1.53 -9.22 37.69
N GLU A 173 0.27 -8.86 37.44
CA GLU A 173 -0.86 -9.79 37.48
C GLU A 173 -0.82 -10.83 36.36
N VAL A 174 -0.35 -10.42 35.17
CA VAL A 174 -0.20 -11.31 34.02
C VAL A 174 0.86 -12.40 34.27
N MET A 175 1.85 -12.18 35.15
CA MET A 175 2.87 -13.19 35.46
C MET A 175 2.27 -14.49 36.02
N LYS A 176 1.13 -14.41 36.74
CA LYS A 176 0.40 -15.59 37.27
C LYS A 176 0.01 -16.59 36.18
N TYR A 177 -0.21 -16.12 34.96
CA TYR A 177 -0.66 -16.94 33.83
C TYR A 177 0.49 -17.32 32.90
N PHE A 178 1.39 -16.36 32.63
CA PHE A 178 2.41 -16.50 31.61
C PHE A 178 3.81 -16.77 32.16
N GLY A 179 4.03 -16.72 33.47
CA GLY A 179 5.35 -16.89 34.08
C GLY A 179 6.13 -15.58 34.18
N GLY A 180 6.91 -15.40 35.25
CA GLY A 180 7.86 -14.31 35.43
C GLY A 180 8.87 -14.61 36.53
N LEU A 181 10.13 -14.18 36.38
CA LEU A 181 11.17 -14.44 37.38
C LEU A 181 10.92 -13.71 38.71
N ASP A 182 10.19 -12.59 38.66
CA ASP A 182 9.80 -11.80 39.83
C ASP A 182 8.45 -12.23 40.44
N ALA A 183 7.85 -13.29 39.91
CA ALA A 183 6.59 -13.83 40.43
C ALA A 183 6.83 -14.66 41.69
N ILE A 184 5.76 -15.06 42.38
CA ILE A 184 5.86 -16.10 43.41
C ILE A 184 6.29 -17.42 42.76
N GLU A 185 7.03 -18.28 43.48
CA GLU A 185 7.72 -19.46 42.93
C GLU A 185 6.84 -20.36 42.04
N ARG A 186 5.58 -20.58 42.45
CA ARG A 186 4.58 -21.37 41.69
C ARG A 186 4.17 -20.77 40.33
N ASP A 187 4.50 -19.50 40.10
CA ASP A 187 4.16 -18.70 38.94
C ASP A 187 5.43 -18.25 38.18
N HIS A 188 6.60 -18.84 38.45
CA HIS A 188 7.79 -18.65 37.61
C HIS A 188 7.62 -19.24 36.21
N THR A 189 6.83 -20.32 36.09
CA THR A 189 6.56 -21.00 34.84
C THR A 189 5.16 -20.68 34.33
N GLY A 190 5.00 -20.56 33.01
CA GLY A 190 3.70 -20.32 32.40
C GLY A 190 2.75 -21.50 32.59
N LYS A 191 1.46 -21.20 32.76
CA LYS A 191 0.41 -22.22 32.95
C LYS A 191 0.05 -22.95 31.65
N VAL A 192 0.40 -22.38 30.49
CA VAL A 192 0.03 -22.91 29.17
C VAL A 192 1.25 -22.97 28.26
N ILE A 193 1.39 -24.09 27.56
CA ILE A 193 2.35 -24.30 26.48
C ILE A 193 1.69 -23.86 25.17
N PHE A 194 2.34 -22.96 24.44
CA PHE A 194 1.93 -22.54 23.10
C PHE A 194 2.76 -23.33 22.09
N LEU A 195 2.12 -23.90 21.07
CA LEU A 195 2.82 -24.58 19.98
C LEU A 195 3.00 -23.63 18.80
N ASP A 196 4.01 -23.92 17.97
CA ASP A 196 4.18 -23.22 16.69
C ASP A 196 2.97 -23.51 15.80
N ALA A 197 2.46 -22.48 15.13
CA ALA A 197 1.29 -22.61 14.26
C ALA A 197 1.72 -22.56 12.79
N TYR A 198 1.53 -23.68 12.10
CA TYR A 198 1.78 -23.83 10.68
C TYR A 198 0.50 -23.59 9.88
N PRO A 199 0.58 -23.12 8.63
CA PRO A 199 -0.56 -23.08 7.74
C PRO A 199 -1.16 -24.48 7.54
N THR A 200 -2.47 -24.57 7.41
CA THR A 200 -3.16 -25.80 7.02
C THR A 200 -2.88 -26.10 5.53
N PRO A 201 -2.89 -27.38 5.10
CA PRO A 201 -2.58 -27.78 3.73
C PRO A 201 -3.68 -27.45 2.70
N THR A 202 -4.49 -26.40 2.94
CA THR A 202 -5.56 -25.95 2.05
C THR A 202 -5.04 -25.24 0.79
N ASN A 203 -3.80 -24.76 0.83
CA ASN A 203 -3.09 -24.18 -0.30
C ASN A 203 -1.69 -24.79 -0.36
N LYS A 204 -1.24 -25.15 -1.57
CA LYS A 204 0.08 -25.72 -1.84
C LYS A 204 1.21 -24.92 -1.20
N THR A 205 1.15 -23.59 -1.23
CA THR A 205 2.24 -22.75 -0.70
C THR A 205 2.08 -22.39 0.78
N GLY A 206 1.05 -22.90 1.47
CA GLY A 206 0.68 -22.41 2.82
C GLY A 206 0.23 -20.95 2.83
N GLY A 207 -0.14 -20.40 1.66
CA GLY A 207 -0.52 -19.00 1.48
C GLY A 207 0.65 -18.06 1.16
N LEU A 208 1.87 -18.57 0.97
CA LEU A 208 3.02 -17.73 0.59
C LEU A 208 2.73 -16.96 -0.71
N SER A 209 2.85 -15.64 -0.64
CA SER A 209 2.56 -14.72 -1.75
C SER A 209 3.47 -13.50 -1.70
N VAL A 210 3.89 -13.04 -2.88
CA VAL A 210 4.67 -11.81 -3.01
C VAL A 210 3.79 -10.59 -2.79
N ASP A 211 4.32 -9.64 -2.04
CA ASP A 211 3.69 -8.36 -1.75
C ASP A 211 4.72 -7.23 -1.89
N ILE A 212 4.26 -5.99 -1.83
CA ILE A 212 5.09 -4.81 -1.98
C ILE A 212 4.79 -3.78 -0.91
N THR A 213 5.84 -3.18 -0.40
CA THR A 213 5.76 -1.93 0.37
C THR A 213 6.33 -0.82 -0.51
N ASN A 214 5.71 0.34 -0.50
CA ASN A 214 6.18 1.48 -1.27
C ASN A 214 6.05 2.74 -0.42
N ASN A 215 7.19 3.31 -0.03
CA ASN A 215 7.16 4.63 0.57
C ASN A 215 7.03 5.67 -0.55
N ILE A 216 5.84 6.24 -0.71
CA ILE A 216 5.55 7.21 -1.78
C ILE A 216 6.25 8.54 -1.52
N TRP A 217 6.46 8.87 -0.23
CA TRP A 217 7.07 10.13 0.18
C TRP A 217 7.68 10.03 1.58
N GLU A 218 8.61 10.91 1.90
CA GLU A 218 9.21 11.02 3.24
C GLU A 218 9.42 12.47 3.67
N TRP A 219 9.53 12.70 4.97
CA TRP A 219 9.95 13.99 5.52
C TRP A 219 11.49 14.10 5.43
N GLY A 220 11.99 15.02 4.63
CA GLY A 220 13.42 15.34 4.54
C GLY A 220 13.91 16.23 5.68
N ASP A 221 15.22 16.49 5.70
CA ASP A 221 15.94 17.14 6.80
C ASP A 221 15.44 18.57 7.13
N ASN A 222 14.88 19.27 6.14
CA ASN A 222 14.34 20.63 6.29
C ASN A 222 12.81 20.67 6.44
N ASN A 223 12.20 19.59 6.95
CA ASN A 223 10.74 19.44 7.03
C ASN A 223 10.02 19.61 5.67
N GLN A 224 10.72 19.28 4.58
CA GLN A 224 10.16 19.26 3.23
C GLN A 224 9.77 17.84 2.83
N LEU A 225 8.71 17.70 2.03
CA LEU A 225 8.26 16.40 1.54
C LEU A 225 9.06 16.01 0.29
N ASN A 226 9.68 14.83 0.35
CA ASN A 226 10.38 14.23 -0.78
C ASN A 226 9.52 13.13 -1.39
N TYR A 227 9.10 13.29 -2.64
CA TYR A 227 8.29 12.31 -3.37
C TYR A 227 9.19 11.42 -4.23
N LYS A 228 9.83 10.42 -3.60
CA LYS A 228 10.68 9.44 -4.27
C LYS A 228 10.21 8.01 -3.96
N PRO A 229 9.26 7.47 -4.75
CA PRO A 229 8.78 6.10 -4.57
C PRO A 229 9.93 5.10 -4.50
N ASN A 230 9.92 4.24 -3.49
CA ASN A 230 10.92 3.20 -3.28
C ASN A 230 10.21 1.86 -3.03
N PRO A 231 9.67 1.23 -4.09
CA PRO A 231 8.98 -0.04 -3.99
C PRO A 231 9.96 -1.16 -3.56
N GLN A 232 9.57 -1.96 -2.57
CA GLN A 232 10.31 -3.12 -2.11
C GLN A 232 9.39 -4.34 -2.08
N ALA A 233 9.72 -5.35 -2.89
CA ALA A 233 9.03 -6.63 -2.87
C ALA A 233 9.47 -7.47 -1.66
N PHE A 234 8.52 -8.20 -1.08
CA PHE A 234 8.73 -9.06 0.08
C PHE A 234 7.73 -10.22 0.10
N LEU A 235 7.95 -11.22 0.96
CA LEU A 235 7.02 -12.35 1.13
C LEU A 235 6.04 -12.13 2.28
N SER A 236 4.80 -12.51 2.05
CA SER A 236 3.71 -12.51 3.03
C SER A 236 2.93 -13.83 2.94
N LEU A 237 2.04 -14.07 3.89
CA LEU A 237 1.06 -15.15 3.79
C LEU A 237 -0.30 -14.53 3.51
N GLN A 238 -0.81 -14.73 2.29
CA GLN A 238 -2.11 -14.24 1.83
C GLN A 238 -3.19 -15.28 2.08
N LYS A 239 -4.28 -14.86 2.73
CA LYS A 239 -5.46 -15.69 3.02
C LYS A 239 -5.15 -17.05 3.65
N ALA A 240 -4.07 -17.14 4.43
CA ALA A 240 -3.63 -18.38 5.05
C ALA A 240 -4.54 -18.78 6.22
N LYS A 241 -4.82 -20.08 6.33
CA LYS A 241 -5.50 -20.70 7.46
C LYS A 241 -4.46 -21.42 8.31
N PHE A 242 -4.54 -21.33 9.63
CA PHE A 242 -3.61 -21.91 10.59
C PHE A 242 -4.36 -22.76 11.60
N LEU A 243 -3.70 -23.80 12.11
CA LEU A 243 -4.16 -24.54 13.29
C LEU A 243 -3.39 -24.05 14.52
N ILE A 244 -4.09 -23.45 15.48
CA ILE A 244 -3.49 -23.02 16.74
C ILE A 244 -3.64 -24.14 17.76
N GLY A 245 -2.52 -24.62 18.30
CA GLY A 245 -2.49 -25.58 19.41
C GLY A 245 -1.93 -24.96 20.68
N ILE A 246 -2.67 -25.08 21.78
CA ILE A 246 -2.21 -24.72 23.12
C ILE A 246 -2.43 -25.90 24.06
N ARG A 247 -1.64 -26.06 25.12
CA ARG A 247 -1.76 -27.17 26.07
C ARG A 247 -1.63 -26.69 27.51
N PRO A 248 -2.56 -27.03 28.42
CA PRO A 248 -2.41 -26.70 29.83
C PRO A 248 -1.25 -27.51 30.45
N THR A 249 -0.50 -26.89 31.35
CA THR A 249 0.42 -27.62 32.23
C THR A 249 -0.33 -28.20 33.42
N ASN A 250 0.32 -29.05 34.21
CA ASN A 250 -0.27 -29.67 35.40
C ASN A 250 -0.73 -28.64 36.46
N TYR A 251 -0.25 -27.40 36.37
CA TYR A 251 -0.57 -26.34 37.32
C TYR A 251 -1.68 -25.39 36.82
N CYS A 252 -2.25 -25.65 35.65
CA CYS A 252 -3.27 -24.79 35.04
C CYS A 252 -4.67 -25.28 35.37
N GLN A 253 -5.45 -24.43 36.01
CA GLN A 253 -6.86 -24.71 36.28
C GLN A 253 -7.71 -24.50 35.00
N PRO A 254 -8.84 -25.21 34.84
CA PRO A 254 -9.67 -25.10 33.64
C PRO A 254 -10.16 -23.67 33.33
N ASN A 255 -10.46 -22.88 34.36
CA ASN A 255 -10.86 -21.48 34.21
C ASN A 255 -9.71 -20.59 33.71
N GLU A 256 -8.49 -20.80 34.20
CA GLU A 256 -7.28 -20.10 33.74
C GLU A 256 -6.98 -20.43 32.28
N PHE A 257 -7.08 -21.72 31.91
CA PHE A 257 -6.88 -22.17 30.55
C PHE A 257 -7.86 -21.50 29.58
N ASN A 258 -9.15 -21.49 29.93
CA ASN A 258 -10.18 -20.83 29.13
C ASN A 258 -9.95 -19.32 29.02
N LYS A 259 -9.51 -18.67 30.11
CA LYS A 259 -9.17 -17.24 30.10
C LYS A 259 -8.01 -16.93 29.15
N ILE A 260 -6.95 -17.73 29.19
CA ILE A 260 -5.80 -17.60 28.27
C ILE A 260 -6.24 -17.85 26.82
N LYS A 261 -7.10 -18.82 26.56
CA LYS A 261 -7.66 -19.08 25.22
C LYS A 261 -8.46 -17.89 24.69
N VAL A 262 -9.29 -17.25 25.54
CA VAL A 262 -10.04 -16.04 25.18
C VAL A 262 -9.10 -14.88 24.87
N TRP A 263 -8.09 -14.63 25.70
CA TRP A 263 -7.08 -13.60 25.44
C TRP A 263 -6.31 -13.85 24.14
N LEU A 264 -5.94 -15.11 23.85
CA LEU A 264 -5.29 -15.48 22.60
C LEU A 264 -6.19 -15.17 21.40
N ILE A 265 -7.44 -15.63 21.40
CA ILE A 265 -8.40 -15.40 20.31
C ILE A 265 -8.61 -13.90 20.07
N SER A 266 -8.85 -13.13 21.14
CA SER A 266 -9.06 -11.68 21.04
C SER A 266 -7.79 -10.95 20.56
N GLY A 267 -6.61 -11.37 21.01
CA GLY A 267 -5.34 -10.81 20.55
C GLY A 267 -5.07 -11.11 19.07
N LEU A 268 -5.40 -12.31 18.60
CA LEU A 268 -5.28 -12.71 17.18
C LEU A 268 -6.21 -11.89 16.29
N GLN A 269 -7.43 -11.60 16.74
CA GLN A 269 -8.37 -10.70 16.06
C GLN A 269 -7.86 -9.26 16.01
N ASN A 270 -7.19 -8.81 17.07
CA ASN A 270 -6.58 -7.48 17.13
C ASN A 270 -5.33 -7.34 16.24
N GLY A 271 -4.76 -8.47 15.82
CA GLY A 271 -3.71 -8.59 14.83
C GLY A 271 -2.35 -8.97 15.40
N ILE A 272 -1.64 -9.84 14.67
CA ILE A 272 -0.34 -10.43 15.03
C ILE A 272 0.74 -10.11 13.99
N GLY A 273 1.99 -10.00 14.44
CA GLY A 273 3.12 -9.75 13.55
C GLY A 273 3.30 -8.27 13.22
N SER A 274 3.63 -7.97 11.97
CA SER A 274 4.06 -6.63 11.56
C SER A 274 3.03 -5.93 10.67
N GLN A 275 3.06 -4.59 10.70
CA GLN A 275 2.10 -3.72 9.98
C GLN A 275 0.63 -3.95 10.37
N VAL A 276 0.37 -4.32 11.62
CA VAL A 276 -0.99 -4.56 12.13
C VAL A 276 -1.90 -3.33 11.98
N ASN A 277 -1.35 -2.12 12.11
CA ASN A 277 -2.10 -0.88 11.91
C ASN A 277 -2.55 -0.66 10.45
N THR A 278 -2.00 -1.39 9.48
CA THR A 278 -2.40 -1.31 8.07
C THR A 278 -3.23 -2.50 7.64
N GLY A 279 -3.77 -3.28 8.58
CA GLY A 279 -4.66 -4.40 8.32
C GLY A 279 -3.98 -5.76 8.18
N TYR A 280 -2.64 -5.83 8.30
CA TYR A 280 -1.96 -7.13 8.31
C TYR A 280 -2.22 -7.88 9.61
N GLY A 281 -2.17 -9.21 9.51
CA GLY A 281 -2.05 -10.09 10.67
C GLY A 281 -3.32 -10.25 11.48
N THR A 282 -4.46 -9.74 11.01
CA THR A 282 -5.75 -10.11 11.59
C THR A 282 -6.00 -11.60 11.34
N LEU A 283 -6.35 -12.32 12.40
CA LEU A 283 -6.70 -13.74 12.36
C LEU A 283 -8.05 -13.92 13.05
N VAL A 284 -9.01 -14.50 12.33
CA VAL A 284 -10.37 -14.72 12.81
C VAL A 284 -10.65 -16.21 12.96
N THR A 285 -11.46 -16.59 13.94
CA THR A 285 -11.99 -17.95 14.05
C THR A 285 -13.23 -18.09 13.16
N ASP A 286 -13.62 -19.33 12.85
CA ASP A 286 -14.83 -19.59 12.07
C ASP A 286 -16.11 -19.07 12.75
N GLN A 287 -16.09 -18.92 14.09
CA GLN A 287 -17.21 -18.40 14.89
C GLN A 287 -17.24 -16.86 14.99
N ASN A 288 -16.12 -16.17 14.74
CA ASN A 288 -16.00 -14.71 14.88
C ASN A 288 -15.32 -14.10 13.65
N GLN A 289 -15.97 -14.23 12.49
CA GLN A 289 -15.45 -13.71 11.22
C GLN A 289 -15.55 -12.18 11.12
N GLU A 290 -16.45 -11.56 11.88
CA GLU A 290 -16.64 -10.11 11.86
C GLU A 290 -15.73 -9.38 12.86
N ILE A 291 -15.23 -8.22 12.42
CA ILE A 291 -14.51 -7.29 13.28
C ILE A 291 -15.56 -6.54 14.10
N ASN A 292 -15.71 -6.91 15.37
CA ASN A 292 -16.77 -6.35 16.23
C ASN A 292 -16.36 -5.07 16.97
N GLN A 293 -15.09 -4.68 16.91
CA GLN A 293 -14.56 -3.48 17.58
C GLN A 293 -14.06 -2.46 16.56
N TYR A 294 -14.94 -1.57 16.13
CA TYR A 294 -14.63 -0.43 15.27
C TYR A 294 -15.40 0.80 15.71
N PHE A 295 -14.91 1.98 15.33
CA PHE A 295 -15.61 3.26 15.59
C PHE A 295 -16.18 3.87 14.32
N TRP A 296 -15.76 3.39 13.14
CA TRP A 296 -16.26 3.83 11.85
C TRP A 296 -16.17 2.71 10.81
N GLN A 297 -17.19 2.59 9.95
CA GLN A 297 -17.16 1.70 8.78
C GLN A 297 -17.88 2.35 7.60
N ILE A 298 -17.46 2.04 6.37
CA ILE A 298 -18.11 2.52 5.15
C ILE A 298 -17.86 1.53 4.00
N PRO A 299 -18.90 0.89 3.44
CA PRO A 299 -18.79 0.20 2.16
C PRO A 299 -18.45 1.19 1.04
N PHE A 300 -17.69 0.74 0.04
CA PHE A 300 -17.25 1.60 -1.06
C PHE A 300 -17.16 0.84 -2.37
N THR A 301 -17.21 1.62 -3.45
CA THR A 301 -16.87 1.20 -4.81
C THR A 301 -15.82 2.15 -5.40
N LEU A 302 -14.84 1.62 -6.10
CA LEU A 302 -13.79 2.35 -6.79
C LEU A 302 -13.84 1.98 -8.28
N LYS A 303 -14.08 2.98 -9.14
CA LYS A 303 -14.17 2.78 -10.60
C LYS A 303 -12.97 3.37 -11.33
N GLY A 304 -12.53 2.72 -12.40
CA GLY A 304 -11.50 3.21 -13.31
C GLY A 304 -10.14 2.53 -13.15
N GLN A 305 -9.09 3.30 -12.87
CA GLN A 305 -7.76 2.77 -12.58
C GLN A 305 -7.73 2.26 -11.14
N LEU A 306 -7.95 0.96 -11.03
CA LEU A 306 -7.97 0.20 -9.79
C LEU A 306 -6.67 0.32 -8.99
N ILE A 307 -6.73 -0.04 -7.71
CA ILE A 307 -5.55 -0.11 -6.84
C ILE A 307 -4.68 -1.27 -7.32
N HIS A 308 -3.43 -0.96 -7.67
CA HIS A 308 -2.43 -1.96 -8.00
C HIS A 308 -1.74 -2.46 -6.73
N GLY A 309 -1.74 -3.78 -6.54
CA GLY A 309 -1.01 -4.47 -5.50
C GLY A 309 0.46 -4.59 -5.86
N ILE A 310 0.81 -5.54 -6.73
CA ILE A 310 2.18 -5.85 -7.16
C ILE A 310 2.30 -5.86 -8.68
N GLN A 311 3.51 -5.69 -9.21
CA GLN A 311 3.81 -6.05 -10.61
C GLN A 311 4.30 -7.49 -10.68
N LYS A 312 3.69 -8.32 -11.53
CA LYS A 312 4.15 -9.69 -11.79
C LYS A 312 4.75 -9.79 -13.19
N PHE A 313 5.79 -10.61 -13.36
CA PHE A 313 6.27 -10.98 -14.68
C PHE A 313 5.20 -11.79 -15.40
N LYS A 314 5.00 -11.49 -16.69
CA LYS A 314 4.09 -12.29 -17.51
C LYS A 314 4.66 -13.68 -17.81
N LYS A 315 5.99 -13.78 -17.91
CA LYS A 315 6.73 -15.01 -18.15
C LYS A 315 8.03 -15.01 -17.35
N LEU A 316 8.17 -15.92 -16.39
CA LEU A 316 9.37 -16.03 -15.56
C LEU A 316 10.63 -16.42 -16.34
N ASN A 317 10.48 -17.17 -17.45
CA ASN A 317 11.61 -17.58 -18.30
C ASN A 317 12.00 -16.54 -19.34
N ASN A 318 11.17 -15.52 -19.58
CA ASN A 318 11.47 -14.40 -20.47
C ASN A 318 11.05 -13.08 -19.80
N PRO A 319 11.83 -12.59 -18.82
CA PRO A 319 11.41 -11.52 -17.93
C PRO A 319 11.47 -10.11 -18.55
N TYR A 320 11.93 -9.96 -19.80
CA TYR A 320 12.13 -8.65 -20.44
C TYR A 320 11.34 -8.50 -21.75
N GLU A 321 10.92 -7.27 -22.05
CA GLU A 321 10.27 -6.93 -23.32
C GLU A 321 11.25 -7.07 -24.48
N LYS A 322 10.75 -7.54 -25.63
CA LYS A 322 11.50 -7.55 -26.90
C LYS A 322 11.14 -6.35 -27.77
N ASN A 323 12.10 -5.89 -28.57
CA ASN A 323 11.89 -4.90 -29.62
C ASN A 323 11.39 -5.56 -30.92
N ASP A 324 11.02 -4.75 -31.92
CA ASP A 324 10.47 -5.25 -33.20
C ASP A 324 11.45 -6.14 -33.99
N ARG A 325 12.75 -6.08 -33.66
CA ARG A 325 13.81 -6.89 -34.26
C ARG A 325 14.14 -8.13 -33.42
N GLY A 326 13.40 -8.40 -32.36
CA GLY A 326 13.58 -9.56 -31.47
C GLY A 326 14.62 -9.39 -30.35
N GLY A 327 15.38 -8.29 -30.33
CA GLY A 327 16.36 -7.99 -29.28
C GLY A 327 15.72 -7.46 -27.99
N LEU A 328 16.47 -7.46 -26.88
CA LEU A 328 15.96 -6.95 -25.60
C LEU A 328 15.71 -5.45 -25.66
N LYS A 329 14.59 -5.01 -25.10
CA LYS A 329 14.20 -3.60 -25.08
C LYS A 329 14.78 -2.89 -23.87
N LYS A 330 15.31 -1.69 -24.07
CA LYS A 330 15.84 -0.82 -23.02
C LYS A 330 14.95 0.41 -22.82
N ASP A 331 14.93 0.93 -21.59
CA ASP A 331 14.24 2.17 -21.24
C ASP A 331 15.07 3.42 -21.62
N THR A 332 14.56 4.61 -21.32
CA THR A 332 15.26 5.88 -21.61
C THR A 332 16.53 6.09 -20.79
N LYS A 333 16.75 5.27 -19.75
CA LYS A 333 17.95 5.24 -18.91
C LYS A 333 18.89 4.09 -19.32
N ASN A 334 18.63 3.44 -20.45
CA ASN A 334 19.39 2.30 -20.98
C ASN A 334 19.32 1.02 -20.11
N ASN A 335 18.32 0.90 -19.23
CA ASN A 335 18.08 -0.32 -18.45
C ASN A 335 17.16 -1.28 -19.22
N LEU A 336 17.35 -2.60 -19.04
CA LEU A 336 16.44 -3.59 -19.61
C LEU A 336 15.02 -3.40 -19.09
N LYS A 337 14.04 -3.36 -19.99
CA LYS A 337 12.64 -3.12 -19.64
C LYS A 337 11.96 -4.45 -19.27
N PRO A 338 11.53 -4.63 -18.01
CA PRO A 338 10.89 -5.87 -17.58
C PRO A 338 9.50 -6.04 -18.24
N ASP A 339 9.15 -7.27 -18.62
CA ASP A 339 7.83 -7.61 -19.14
C ASP A 339 6.88 -7.98 -17.98
N THR A 340 6.45 -6.95 -17.26
CA THR A 340 5.57 -7.06 -16.11
C THR A 340 4.17 -6.52 -16.40
N SER A 341 3.21 -6.94 -15.59
CA SER A 341 1.85 -6.37 -15.53
C SER A 341 1.42 -6.15 -14.08
N PRO A 342 0.73 -5.04 -13.79
CA PRO A 342 0.17 -4.81 -12.46
C PRO A 342 -0.96 -5.80 -12.18
N VAL A 343 -1.03 -6.26 -10.93
CA VAL A 343 -2.14 -7.05 -10.39
C VAL A 343 -3.01 -6.12 -9.55
N ASN A 344 -4.31 -6.10 -9.82
CA ASN A 344 -5.25 -5.31 -9.04
C ASN A 344 -5.44 -5.97 -7.66
N GLU A 345 -5.38 -5.19 -6.60
CA GLU A 345 -5.63 -5.65 -5.24
C GLU A 345 -6.25 -4.53 -4.41
N VAL A 346 -7.35 -4.82 -3.71
CA VAL A 346 -7.89 -3.92 -2.70
C VAL A 346 -7.03 -4.02 -1.45
N ARG A 347 -6.40 -2.91 -1.03
CA ARG A 347 -5.44 -2.91 0.08
C ARG A 347 -5.73 -1.78 1.07
N SER A 348 -5.81 -2.12 2.36
CA SER A 348 -6.01 -1.17 3.46
C SER A 348 -4.96 -0.04 3.47
N ILE A 349 -3.72 -0.35 3.07
CA ILE A 349 -2.62 0.64 3.00
C ILE A 349 -2.89 1.76 2.00
N ALA A 350 -3.65 1.51 0.92
CA ALA A 350 -3.99 2.54 -0.05
C ALA A 350 -4.91 3.60 0.58
N PHE A 351 -5.94 3.15 1.30
CA PHE A 351 -6.88 4.03 2.02
C PHE A 351 -6.20 4.76 3.17
N LYS A 352 -5.39 4.04 3.98
CA LYS A 352 -4.57 4.67 5.02
C LYS A 352 -3.69 5.79 4.44
N SER A 353 -3.04 5.55 3.30
CA SER A 353 -2.15 6.54 2.69
C SER A 353 -2.91 7.77 2.18
N MET A 354 -4.12 7.58 1.67
CA MET A 354 -4.99 8.67 1.22
C MET A 354 -5.55 9.48 2.38
N LEU A 355 -6.02 8.83 3.46
CA LEU A 355 -6.42 9.51 4.70
C LEU A 355 -5.24 10.29 5.30
N ARG A 356 -4.06 9.67 5.36
CA ARG A 356 -2.82 10.32 5.83
C ARG A 356 -2.46 11.54 4.98
N TYR A 357 -2.58 11.43 3.65
CA TYR A 357 -2.34 12.53 2.72
C TYR A 357 -3.27 13.71 3.00
N TRP A 358 -4.59 13.46 3.06
CA TRP A 358 -5.58 14.53 3.28
C TRP A 358 -5.47 15.13 4.68
N PHE A 359 -5.22 14.31 5.70
CA PHE A 359 -4.94 14.78 7.06
C PHE A 359 -3.79 15.79 7.06
N ARG A 360 -2.66 15.43 6.45
CA ARG A 360 -1.50 16.31 6.37
C ARG A 360 -1.84 17.60 5.61
N ALA A 361 -2.50 17.49 4.46
CA ALA A 361 -2.85 18.65 3.65
C ALA A 361 -3.74 19.64 4.44
N LEU A 362 -4.78 19.15 5.12
CA LEU A 362 -5.69 19.92 5.96
C LEU A 362 -4.97 20.53 7.18
N ALA A 363 -4.22 19.72 7.92
CA ALA A 363 -3.57 20.13 9.16
C ALA A 363 -2.43 21.14 8.92
N SER A 364 -1.68 21.02 7.81
CA SER A 364 -0.63 21.98 7.45
C SER A 364 -1.13 23.40 7.21
N GLY A 365 -2.43 23.57 6.90
CA GLY A 365 -3.04 24.89 6.78
C GLY A 365 -3.13 25.67 8.08
N VAL A 366 -3.13 24.98 9.22
CA VAL A 366 -3.44 25.56 10.54
C VAL A 366 -2.42 25.24 11.63
N LEU A 367 -1.59 24.21 11.45
CA LEU A 367 -0.53 23.81 12.36
C LEU A 367 0.86 23.97 11.74
N SER A 368 1.91 24.05 12.57
CA SER A 368 3.29 24.03 12.09
C SER A 368 3.67 22.65 11.52
N THR A 369 4.68 22.61 10.65
CA THR A 369 5.13 21.35 10.04
C THR A 369 5.59 20.32 11.08
N THR A 370 6.22 20.78 12.17
CA THR A 370 6.66 19.90 13.26
C THR A 370 5.48 19.24 13.95
N GLU A 371 4.43 20.00 14.28
CA GLU A 371 3.21 19.46 14.91
C GLU A 371 2.51 18.46 13.98
N VAL A 372 2.39 18.79 12.70
CA VAL A 372 1.77 17.89 11.71
C VAL A 372 2.55 16.59 11.60
N LYS A 373 3.89 16.64 11.55
CA LYS A 373 4.74 15.43 11.50
C LYS A 373 4.55 14.55 12.75
N THR A 374 4.48 15.16 13.93
CA THR A 374 4.24 14.45 15.19
C THR A 374 2.86 13.79 15.21
N LEU A 375 1.80 14.54 14.86
CA LEU A 375 0.45 14.00 14.83
C LEU A 375 0.27 12.91 13.78
N GLU A 376 0.89 13.08 12.62
CA GLU A 376 0.86 12.08 11.56
C GLU A 376 1.52 10.76 12.03
N ALA A 377 2.65 10.85 12.74
CA ALA A 377 3.33 9.70 13.33
C ALA A 377 2.48 9.02 14.41
N ILE A 378 1.80 9.78 15.26
CA ILE A 378 0.97 9.25 16.35
C ILE A 378 -0.33 8.62 15.81
N LEU A 379 -1.00 9.25 14.84
CA LEU A 379 -2.28 8.77 14.32
C LEU A 379 -2.12 7.60 13.36
N PHE A 380 -1.15 7.70 12.43
CA PHE A 380 -0.95 6.71 11.37
C PHE A 380 0.22 5.76 11.62
N GLY A 381 1.11 6.06 12.56
CA GLY A 381 2.36 5.33 12.80
C GLY A 381 3.53 5.86 11.97
N ALA A 382 4.75 5.63 12.47
CA ALA A 382 6.00 6.04 11.85
C ALA A 382 7.10 4.98 12.03
N ILE A 383 8.13 5.07 11.19
CA ILE A 383 9.33 4.23 11.29
C ILE A 383 10.42 4.93 12.12
N THR A 384 10.50 6.26 12.04
CA THR A 384 11.54 7.06 12.70
C THR A 384 10.93 8.27 13.43
N PRO A 385 10.83 8.26 14.77
CA PRO A 385 10.99 7.07 15.63
C PRO A 385 9.92 6.02 15.32
N GLN A 386 10.18 4.76 15.69
CA GLN A 386 9.22 3.69 15.48
C GLN A 386 8.00 3.93 16.39
N THR A 387 6.86 4.18 15.79
CA THR A 387 5.61 4.50 16.50
C THR A 387 4.46 3.71 15.87
N ARG A 388 3.69 3.03 16.71
CA ARG A 388 2.46 2.37 16.28
C ARG A 388 1.32 3.39 16.31
N GLY A 389 0.60 3.52 15.19
CA GLY A 389 -0.48 4.51 15.06
C GLY A 389 -1.67 4.19 15.95
N TRP A 390 -2.36 5.22 16.44
CA TRP A 390 -3.60 5.12 17.23
C TRP A 390 -4.79 4.55 16.44
N VAL A 391 -4.78 4.65 15.11
CA VAL A 391 -5.85 4.13 14.25
C VAL A 391 -5.36 2.94 13.44
N LYS A 392 -6.17 1.88 13.42
CA LYS A 392 -6.02 0.73 12.54
C LYS A 392 -6.94 0.88 11.34
N PHE A 393 -6.45 0.47 10.18
CA PHE A 393 -7.14 0.55 8.90
C PHE A 393 -7.31 -0.85 8.33
N GLN A 394 -8.53 -1.29 8.13
CA GLN A 394 -8.86 -2.62 7.62
C GLN A 394 -9.84 -2.50 6.45
N ILE A 395 -9.74 -3.44 5.51
CA ILE A 395 -10.73 -3.63 4.46
C ILE A 395 -11.17 -5.08 4.49
N THR A 396 -12.49 -5.28 4.51
CA THR A 396 -13.13 -6.59 4.42
C THR A 396 -14.04 -6.65 3.20
N ASN A 397 -14.52 -7.86 2.87
CA ASN A 397 -15.48 -8.12 1.79
C ASN A 397 -15.07 -7.51 0.45
N SER A 398 -13.78 -7.65 0.10
CA SER A 398 -13.25 -7.03 -1.10
C SER A 398 -13.56 -7.86 -2.35
N GLU A 399 -14.04 -7.18 -3.39
CA GLU A 399 -14.30 -7.74 -4.70
C GLU A 399 -13.58 -6.93 -5.78
N ILE A 400 -13.23 -7.60 -6.87
CA ILE A 400 -12.51 -7.00 -7.99
C ILE A 400 -13.17 -7.46 -9.29
N ILE A 401 -13.72 -6.51 -10.03
CA ILE A 401 -14.26 -6.72 -11.37
C ILE A 401 -13.31 -6.03 -12.35
N PRO A 402 -12.43 -6.77 -13.05
CA PRO A 402 -11.47 -6.16 -13.96
C PRO A 402 -12.16 -5.58 -15.19
N SER A 403 -11.51 -4.60 -15.84
CA SER A 403 -11.92 -4.12 -17.16
C SER A 403 -11.80 -5.24 -18.19
N GLN A 404 -12.90 -5.51 -18.92
CA GLN A 404 -12.99 -6.58 -19.91
C GLN A 404 -13.33 -6.01 -21.28
N LYS A 405 -12.78 -6.62 -22.34
CA LYS A 405 -13.13 -6.27 -23.71
C LYS A 405 -14.49 -6.86 -24.06
N GLN A 406 -15.43 -6.02 -24.50
CA GLN A 406 -16.75 -6.41 -25.01
C GLN A 406 -16.91 -5.85 -26.43
N GLY A 407 -16.80 -6.73 -27.44
CA GLY A 407 -16.77 -6.30 -28.83
C GLY A 407 -15.61 -5.33 -29.11
N ASN A 408 -15.93 -4.09 -29.52
CA ASN A 408 -14.96 -3.02 -29.78
C ASN A 408 -14.72 -2.09 -28.59
N SER A 409 -15.39 -2.28 -27.45
CA SER A 409 -15.25 -1.47 -26.24
C SER A 409 -14.69 -2.27 -25.06
N TYR A 410 -14.40 -1.57 -23.98
CA TYR A 410 -13.92 -2.09 -22.71
C TYR A 410 -14.85 -1.62 -21.59
N THR A 411 -15.26 -2.54 -20.71
CA THR A 411 -15.97 -2.18 -19.47
C THR A 411 -15.05 -1.40 -18.54
N CYS A 412 -15.61 -0.54 -17.70
CA CYS A 412 -14.86 0.09 -16.63
C CYS A 412 -14.54 -0.98 -15.56
N GLY A 413 -13.31 -0.97 -15.05
CA GLY A 413 -12.95 -1.84 -13.93
C GLY A 413 -13.51 -1.28 -12.62
N GLU A 414 -13.91 -2.18 -11.71
CA GLU A 414 -14.44 -1.84 -10.39
C GLU A 414 -13.73 -2.63 -9.28
N GLN A 415 -13.58 -1.99 -8.12
CA GLN A 415 -13.13 -2.60 -6.87
C GLN A 415 -14.07 -2.17 -5.77
N SER A 416 -14.57 -3.11 -4.99
CA SER A 416 -15.43 -2.81 -3.84
C SER A 416 -14.87 -3.39 -2.56
N GLY A 417 -15.39 -2.93 -1.43
CA GLY A 417 -15.07 -3.45 -0.12
C GLY A 417 -15.69 -2.62 0.99
N LYS A 418 -15.38 -2.97 2.23
CA LYS A 418 -15.79 -2.21 3.41
C LYS A 418 -14.56 -1.69 4.15
N LEU A 419 -14.38 -0.36 4.16
CA LEU A 419 -13.34 0.29 4.96
C LEU A 419 -13.79 0.32 6.42
N ILE A 420 -12.94 -0.18 7.32
CA ILE A 420 -13.17 -0.24 8.76
C ILE A 420 -12.04 0.49 9.48
N LEU A 421 -12.40 1.41 10.38
CA LEU A 421 -11.47 2.10 11.27
C LEU A 421 -11.73 1.72 12.72
N SER A 422 -10.66 1.30 13.40
CA SER A 422 -10.71 0.88 14.80
C SER A 422 -9.55 1.49 15.59
N TYR A 423 -9.72 1.55 16.91
CA TYR A 423 -8.64 1.99 17.80
C TYR A 423 -7.56 0.92 17.87
N SER A 424 -6.30 1.35 17.87
CA SER A 424 -5.20 0.49 18.26
C SER A 424 -5.05 0.45 19.79
N SER A 425 -4.23 -0.48 20.29
CA SER A 425 -3.87 -0.53 21.72
C SER A 425 -3.18 0.75 22.20
N GLU A 426 -2.56 1.50 21.29
CA GLU A 426 -1.85 2.75 21.64
C GLU A 426 -2.80 3.94 21.80
N ALA A 427 -4.07 3.81 21.37
CA ALA A 427 -5.02 4.92 21.36
C ALA A 427 -5.46 5.26 22.80
N PRO A 428 -5.20 6.49 23.30
CA PRO A 428 -5.57 6.86 24.66
C PRO A 428 -7.10 6.89 24.82
N LEU A 429 -7.61 6.24 25.88
CA LEU A 429 -9.05 6.19 26.17
C LEU A 429 -9.70 7.59 26.17
N GLY A 430 -9.07 8.55 26.85
CA GLY A 430 -9.57 9.93 26.93
C GLY A 430 -9.56 10.73 25.61
N LYS A 431 -8.94 10.20 24.54
CA LYS A 431 -8.90 10.87 23.22
C LYS A 431 -9.72 10.14 22.15
N GLN A 432 -10.35 9.01 22.48
CA GLN A 432 -11.06 8.18 21.51
C GLN A 432 -12.18 8.93 20.78
N ASN A 433 -12.95 9.78 21.48
CA ASN A 433 -14.03 10.56 20.88
C ASN A 433 -13.51 11.58 19.85
N ALA A 434 -12.47 12.34 20.20
CA ALA A 434 -11.82 13.28 19.30
C ALA A 434 -11.25 12.57 18.05
N ILE A 435 -10.59 11.41 18.25
CA ILE A 435 -10.08 10.58 17.15
C ILE A 435 -11.23 10.14 16.22
N LYS A 436 -12.35 9.66 16.79
CA LYS A 436 -13.52 9.23 16.00
C LYS A 436 -14.05 10.39 15.15
N LYS A 437 -14.35 11.54 15.75
CA LYS A 437 -14.85 12.72 15.03
C LYS A 437 -13.89 13.18 13.92
N LEU A 438 -12.59 13.20 14.22
CA LEU A 438 -11.54 13.57 13.27
C LEU A 438 -11.55 12.62 12.06
N PHE A 439 -11.53 11.32 12.30
CA PHE A 439 -11.46 10.32 11.23
C PHE A 439 -12.77 10.15 10.46
N THR A 440 -13.93 10.34 11.09
CA THR A 440 -15.24 10.38 10.41
C THR A 440 -15.26 11.50 9.36
N ASN A 441 -14.92 12.73 9.77
CA ASN A 441 -14.89 13.88 8.84
C ASN A 441 -13.77 13.78 7.81
N LEU A 442 -12.58 13.31 8.20
CA LEU A 442 -11.48 13.06 7.28
C LEU A 442 -11.84 12.00 6.22
N THR A 443 -12.60 10.98 6.61
CA THR A 443 -13.07 9.94 5.66
C THR A 443 -14.07 10.54 4.69
N TRP A 444 -15.04 11.33 5.16
CA TRP A 444 -15.93 12.07 4.28
C TRP A 444 -15.15 12.94 3.29
N MET A 445 -14.16 13.72 3.76
CA MET A 445 -13.33 14.55 2.89
C MET A 445 -12.56 13.74 1.84
N MET A 446 -11.97 12.60 2.21
CA MET A 446 -11.23 11.76 1.28
C MET A 446 -12.09 11.26 0.12
N PHE A 447 -13.34 10.88 0.39
CA PHE A 447 -14.27 10.38 -0.64
C PHE A 447 -14.73 11.48 -1.61
N HIS A 448 -14.79 12.74 -1.16
CA HIS A 448 -15.31 13.85 -1.96
C HIS A 448 -14.24 14.78 -2.56
N LEU A 449 -12.95 14.52 -2.30
CA LEU A 449 -11.83 15.32 -2.81
C LEU A 449 -10.95 14.57 -3.84
N GLY A 450 -11.21 13.30 -4.08
CA GLY A 450 -10.53 12.52 -5.11
C GLY A 450 -10.78 11.01 -4.99
N GLY A 451 -9.97 10.23 -5.69
CA GLY A 451 -10.00 8.77 -5.65
C GLY A 451 -8.88 8.15 -4.81
N VAL A 452 -8.65 6.86 -5.03
CA VAL A 452 -7.58 6.07 -4.40
C VAL A 452 -6.76 5.37 -5.48
N GLY A 453 -5.45 5.20 -5.24
CA GLY A 453 -4.55 4.50 -6.16
C GLY A 453 -3.95 5.38 -7.26
N GLN A 454 -3.55 4.77 -8.39
CA GLN A 454 -2.76 5.44 -9.44
C GLN A 454 -3.51 6.61 -10.12
N GLY A 455 -4.83 6.54 -10.18
CA GLY A 455 -5.70 7.54 -10.79
C GLY A 455 -6.24 8.60 -9.82
N ALA A 456 -5.87 8.56 -8.54
CA ALA A 456 -6.58 9.27 -7.46
C ALA A 456 -6.83 10.77 -7.66
N ARG A 457 -6.00 11.48 -8.44
CA ARG A 457 -6.15 12.93 -8.65
C ARG A 457 -7.17 13.32 -9.71
N ARG A 458 -7.73 12.37 -10.44
CA ARG A 458 -8.64 12.59 -11.57
C ARG A 458 -9.83 11.65 -11.43
N PRO A 459 -11.05 12.10 -11.77
CA PRO A 459 -12.19 11.20 -11.82
C PRO A 459 -11.99 10.17 -12.92
N CYS A 460 -12.70 9.04 -12.81
CA CYS A 460 -12.75 8.03 -13.85
C CYS A 460 -13.32 8.61 -15.15
N TYR A 461 -12.65 8.37 -16.28
CA TYR A 461 -13.14 8.74 -17.60
C TYR A 461 -12.68 7.77 -18.68
N SER A 462 -13.46 7.66 -19.75
CA SER A 462 -13.16 6.80 -20.89
C SER A 462 -12.26 7.51 -21.91
N ARG A 463 -11.39 6.73 -22.55
CA ARG A 463 -10.53 7.14 -23.67
C ARG A 463 -10.81 6.34 -24.93
N GLN A 464 -11.91 5.60 -24.96
CA GLN A 464 -12.18 4.62 -26.00
C GLN A 464 -12.37 5.25 -27.37
N ASN A 465 -12.80 6.51 -27.42
CA ASN A 465 -12.90 7.31 -28.64
C ASN A 465 -11.53 7.78 -29.20
N GLN A 466 -10.41 7.34 -28.64
CA GLN A 466 -9.05 7.62 -29.13
C GLN A 466 -8.49 6.42 -29.88
N GLY A 467 -7.66 6.64 -30.91
CA GLY A 467 -6.96 5.55 -31.61
C GLY A 467 -6.08 4.73 -30.66
N ASN A 468 -6.42 3.45 -30.47
CA ASN A 468 -5.71 2.44 -29.65
C ASN A 468 -5.40 2.88 -28.20
N PRO A 469 -6.42 3.11 -27.35
CA PRO A 469 -6.23 3.68 -26.04
C PRO A 469 -5.70 2.63 -25.06
N LYS A 470 -4.43 2.78 -24.65
CA LYS A 470 -3.81 1.98 -23.58
C LYS A 470 -3.46 2.90 -22.38
N PRO A 471 -4.12 2.79 -21.21
CA PRO A 471 -5.36 2.04 -20.94
C PRO A 471 -6.61 2.74 -21.50
N PRO A 472 -7.73 1.99 -21.66
CA PRO A 472 -9.02 2.50 -22.15
C PRO A 472 -9.74 3.40 -21.14
N TRP A 473 -9.57 3.15 -19.84
CA TRP A 473 -10.09 3.97 -18.75
C TRP A 473 -8.94 4.62 -17.97
N ARG A 474 -9.10 5.89 -17.56
CA ARG A 474 -8.12 6.62 -16.75
C ARG A 474 -8.79 7.32 -15.56
N GLY A 475 -7.99 7.70 -14.57
CA GLY A 475 -8.50 8.28 -13.33
C GLY A 475 -9.16 7.25 -12.42
N SER A 476 -9.69 7.70 -11.29
CA SER A 476 -10.25 6.85 -10.25
C SER A 476 -11.37 7.62 -9.54
N THR A 477 -12.59 7.06 -9.53
CA THR A 477 -13.74 7.62 -8.80
C THR A 477 -14.03 6.71 -7.61
N LEU A 478 -13.98 7.26 -6.40
CA LEU A 478 -14.30 6.56 -5.17
C LEU A 478 -15.72 6.96 -4.73
N ILE A 479 -16.57 5.97 -4.50
CA ILE A 479 -18.00 6.12 -4.24
C ILE A 479 -18.30 5.48 -2.89
N PRO A 480 -18.93 6.21 -1.94
CA PRO A 480 -19.43 5.62 -0.71
C PRO A 480 -20.73 4.86 -0.99
N GLU A 481 -20.80 3.60 -0.58
CA GLU A 481 -21.99 2.75 -0.73
C GLU A 481 -22.72 2.72 0.62
N SER A 482 -23.47 3.79 0.91
CA SER A 482 -24.19 3.94 2.18
C SER A 482 -25.47 4.76 2.03
N GLU A 483 -26.52 4.28 2.70
CA GLU A 483 -27.81 4.97 2.83
C GLU A 483 -27.87 5.90 4.06
N ASP A 484 -26.75 6.07 4.78
CA ASP A 484 -26.70 6.97 5.93
C ASP A 484 -26.71 8.43 5.45
N LYS A 485 -27.60 9.25 6.04
CA LYS A 485 -27.71 10.70 5.79
C LYS A 485 -26.40 11.47 5.88
N PHE A 486 -25.43 10.95 6.63
CA PHE A 486 -24.08 11.50 6.69
C PHE A 486 -23.41 11.59 5.31
N TRP A 487 -23.73 10.66 4.40
CA TRP A 487 -23.18 10.54 3.04
C TRP A 487 -24.05 11.15 1.95
N GLU A 488 -25.29 11.52 2.26
CA GLU A 488 -26.18 12.17 1.31
C GLU A 488 -25.58 13.50 0.83
N LEU A 489 -25.44 13.62 -0.50
CA LEU A 489 -25.00 14.84 -1.16
C LEU A 489 -26.21 15.64 -1.60
N PRO A 490 -26.23 16.96 -1.38
CA PRO A 490 -27.30 17.81 -1.89
C PRO A 490 -27.22 17.92 -3.41
N GLU A 491 -28.32 18.32 -4.05
CA GLU A 491 -28.38 18.49 -5.50
C GLU A 491 -27.73 19.81 -5.95
N THR A 492 -27.71 20.83 -5.09
CA THR A 492 -27.24 22.17 -5.45
C THR A 492 -25.85 22.50 -4.92
N ILE A 493 -25.09 23.27 -5.71
CA ILE A 493 -23.77 23.77 -5.35
C ILE A 493 -23.77 24.58 -4.04
N ARG A 494 -24.82 25.38 -3.80
CA ARG A 494 -24.92 26.23 -2.59
C ARG A 494 -25.09 25.40 -1.33
N GLU A 495 -25.93 24.38 -1.39
CA GLU A 495 -26.13 23.45 -0.27
C GLU A 495 -24.88 22.61 -0.04
N PHE A 496 -24.23 22.15 -1.12
CA PHE A 496 -22.95 21.44 -1.00
C PHE A 496 -21.87 22.30 -0.36
N GLN A 497 -21.77 23.59 -0.75
CA GLN A 497 -20.85 24.52 -0.12
C GLN A 497 -21.10 24.60 1.39
N LYS A 498 -22.36 24.68 1.84
CA LYS A 498 -22.69 24.69 3.27
C LYS A 498 -22.27 23.39 3.96
N LEU A 499 -22.61 22.24 3.38
CA LEU A 499 -22.27 20.92 3.91
C LEU A 499 -20.75 20.71 4.00
N PHE A 500 -20.01 21.02 2.93
CA PHE A 500 -18.55 20.89 2.91
C PHE A 500 -17.89 21.75 3.99
N ARG A 501 -18.32 23.01 4.13
CA ARG A 501 -17.79 23.91 5.16
C ARG A 501 -18.09 23.40 6.56
N GLN A 502 -19.28 22.87 6.80
CA GLN A 502 -19.63 22.23 8.07
C GLN A 502 -18.70 21.05 8.37
N ARG A 503 -18.51 20.12 7.42
CA ARG A 503 -17.60 18.96 7.61
C ARG A 503 -16.16 19.37 7.86
N LEU A 504 -15.70 20.44 7.19
CA LEU A 504 -14.36 20.99 7.38
C LEU A 504 -14.21 21.62 8.77
N GLN A 505 -15.21 22.35 9.24
CA GLN A 505 -15.24 22.90 10.59
C GLN A 505 -15.22 21.77 11.64
N GLU A 506 -16.06 20.74 11.48
CA GLU A 506 -16.11 19.58 12.39
C GLU A 506 -14.76 18.85 12.43
N PHE A 507 -14.03 18.78 11.31
CA PHE A 507 -12.65 18.28 11.27
C PHE A 507 -11.70 19.14 12.12
N TYR A 508 -11.73 20.47 11.95
CA TYR A 508 -10.86 21.37 12.72
C TYR A 508 -11.20 21.40 14.21
N ASP A 509 -12.49 21.32 14.57
CA ASP A 509 -12.93 21.24 15.96
C ASP A 509 -12.45 19.94 16.61
N ALA A 510 -12.53 18.81 15.90
CA ALA A 510 -11.98 17.54 16.37
C ALA A 510 -10.44 17.59 16.49
N LEU A 511 -9.75 18.27 15.57
CA LEU A 511 -8.30 18.47 15.65
C LEU A 511 -7.92 19.36 16.84
N LYS A 512 -8.70 20.39 17.15
CA LYS A 512 -8.57 21.25 18.33
C LYS A 512 -8.78 20.45 19.62
N GLU A 513 -9.84 19.66 19.71
CA GLU A 513 -10.13 18.76 20.84
C GLU A 513 -8.97 17.76 21.05
N LEU A 514 -8.47 17.17 19.96
CA LEU A 514 -7.40 16.18 20.00
C LEU A 514 -6.07 16.79 20.49
N THR A 515 -5.73 17.99 20.05
CA THR A 515 -4.41 18.59 20.29
C THR A 515 -4.35 19.52 21.49
N GLY A 516 -5.48 20.12 21.88
CA GLY A 516 -5.52 21.21 22.86
C GLY A 516 -4.99 22.55 22.32
N HIS A 517 -4.62 22.64 21.04
CA HIS A 517 -4.17 23.90 20.42
C HIS A 517 -5.35 24.80 20.06
N ASN A 518 -5.15 26.11 20.13
CA ASN A 518 -6.12 27.05 19.58
C ASN A 518 -5.97 27.13 18.06
N ILE A 519 -6.80 26.38 17.34
CA ILE A 519 -6.84 26.36 15.87
C ILE A 519 -7.80 27.45 15.39
N ASN A 520 -7.29 28.41 14.62
CA ASN A 520 -8.09 29.40 13.90
C ASN A 520 -8.01 29.14 12.39
N TYR A 521 -9.02 28.44 11.86
CA TYR A 521 -9.08 28.10 10.43
C TYR A 521 -9.48 29.28 9.52
N GLN A 522 -9.83 30.44 10.08
CA GLN A 522 -10.01 31.69 9.33
C GLN A 522 -8.67 32.41 9.07
N GLN A 523 -7.64 32.11 9.88
CA GLN A 523 -6.29 32.64 9.73
C GLN A 523 -5.34 31.54 9.25
N LEU A 524 -5.50 31.18 7.98
CA LEU A 524 -4.66 30.14 7.36
C LEU A 524 -3.20 30.56 7.32
N ARG A 525 -2.33 29.60 7.59
CA ARG A 525 -0.89 29.74 7.42
C ARG A 525 -0.55 29.85 5.93
N THR A 526 0.65 30.35 5.65
CA THR A 526 1.30 30.20 4.33
C THR A 526 2.39 29.16 4.47
N VAL A 527 2.29 28.04 3.76
CA VAL A 527 3.21 26.92 3.90
C VAL A 527 4.26 26.97 2.79
N GLY A 528 5.45 27.44 3.14
CA GLY A 528 6.55 27.58 2.18
C GLY A 528 6.33 28.70 1.16
N GLN A 529 7.25 28.80 0.20
CA GLN A 529 7.13 29.76 -0.90
C GLN A 529 6.46 29.11 -2.12
N VAL A 530 5.49 29.81 -2.71
CA VAL A 530 4.85 29.41 -3.96
C VAL A 530 5.54 30.09 -5.13
N ARG A 531 5.93 29.30 -6.14
CA ARG A 531 6.52 29.72 -7.42
C ARG A 531 5.87 28.94 -8.56
N LEU A 532 6.26 29.20 -9.80
CA LEU A 532 5.72 28.49 -10.96
C LEU A 532 5.83 26.97 -10.82
N ASP A 533 7.03 26.49 -10.52
CA ASP A 533 7.44 25.08 -10.43
C ASP A 533 7.43 24.52 -9.00
N LYS A 534 7.08 25.34 -8.00
CA LYS A 534 7.15 24.98 -6.58
C LYS A 534 5.89 25.39 -5.83
N TRP A 535 5.27 24.44 -5.13
CA TRP A 535 4.12 24.67 -4.26
C TRP A 535 4.11 23.63 -3.14
N SER A 536 3.39 23.94 -2.07
CA SER A 536 3.11 22.99 -0.99
C SER A 536 1.77 22.32 -1.22
N GLN A 537 1.67 21.02 -0.94
CA GLN A 537 0.39 20.30 -0.94
C GLN A 537 -0.30 20.47 0.42
N ALA A 538 -0.63 21.72 0.74
CA ALA A 538 -1.29 22.13 1.99
C ALA A 538 -2.54 22.96 1.66
N LEU A 539 -3.61 22.78 2.43
CA LEU A 539 -4.79 23.65 2.42
C LEU A 539 -4.45 24.93 3.20
N ASP A 540 -3.56 25.72 2.61
CA ASP A 540 -3.04 26.96 3.18
C ASP A 540 -3.70 28.19 2.52
N SER A 541 -3.21 29.40 2.82
CA SER A 541 -3.71 30.65 2.23
C SER A 541 -3.67 30.68 0.68
N ASN A 542 -2.83 29.86 0.05
CA ASN A 542 -2.66 29.76 -1.40
C ASN A 542 -3.42 28.56 -2.00
N CYS A 543 -4.18 27.79 -1.23
CA CYS A 543 -5.03 26.73 -1.78
C CYS A 543 -6.42 27.26 -2.11
N ARG A 544 -7.03 26.72 -3.16
CA ARG A 544 -8.45 26.94 -3.47
C ARG A 544 -9.14 25.59 -3.62
N ILE A 545 -10.29 25.46 -2.98
CA ILE A 545 -11.23 24.39 -3.29
C ILE A 545 -12.48 25.05 -3.83
N ILE A 546 -12.90 24.59 -5.00
CA ILE A 546 -14.07 25.08 -5.71
C ILE A 546 -14.99 23.90 -6.01
N VAL A 547 -16.27 24.19 -6.09
CA VAL A 547 -17.28 23.29 -6.65
C VAL A 547 -17.82 23.93 -7.92
N CYS A 548 -17.95 23.16 -8.99
CA CYS A 548 -18.44 23.67 -10.27
C CYS A 548 -19.19 22.61 -11.08
N THR A 549 -20.11 23.07 -11.93
CA THR A 549 -20.80 22.25 -12.94
C THR A 549 -20.70 22.95 -14.28
N GLY A 550 -20.62 22.19 -15.38
CA GLY A 550 -20.55 22.74 -16.73
C GLY A 550 -20.54 21.62 -17.77
N ASP A 551 -20.30 21.99 -19.04
CA ASP A 551 -20.38 21.05 -20.15
C ASP A 551 -19.29 19.96 -20.11
N ALA A 552 -19.72 18.71 -20.08
CA ALA A 552 -18.86 17.56 -20.32
C ALA A 552 -18.45 17.49 -21.80
N ASN A 553 -17.23 17.05 -22.09
CA ASN A 553 -16.77 16.88 -23.47
C ASN A 553 -15.81 15.69 -23.60
N TYR A 554 -15.90 14.96 -24.72
CA TYR A 554 -15.08 13.78 -24.99
C TYR A 554 -15.05 12.77 -23.83
N GLU A 555 -16.23 12.48 -23.24
CA GLU A 555 -16.41 11.56 -22.10
C GLU A 555 -15.64 12.00 -20.84
N LYS A 556 -15.35 13.29 -20.69
CA LYS A 556 -14.74 13.88 -19.50
C LYS A 556 -15.69 14.89 -18.86
N PRO A 557 -15.76 14.90 -17.52
CA PRO A 557 -16.53 15.92 -16.83
C PRO A 557 -15.83 17.29 -16.96
N TYR A 558 -16.61 18.37 -16.84
CA TYR A 558 -16.24 19.75 -17.18
C TYR A 558 -14.82 20.18 -16.72
N ALA A 559 -14.51 20.08 -15.43
CA ALA A 559 -13.21 20.50 -14.90
C ALA A 559 -12.04 19.71 -15.49
N LEU A 560 -12.26 18.43 -15.81
CA LEU A 560 -11.27 17.58 -16.48
C LEU A 560 -11.13 17.91 -17.97
N THR A 561 -12.23 18.33 -18.61
CA THR A 561 -12.22 18.88 -19.96
C THR A 561 -11.37 20.13 -20.01
N VAL A 562 -11.62 21.10 -19.13
CA VAL A 562 -10.85 22.34 -19.03
C VAL A 562 -9.38 22.04 -18.80
N LEU A 563 -9.04 21.18 -17.84
CA LEU A 563 -7.64 20.81 -17.56
C LEU A 563 -6.92 20.16 -18.76
N HIS A 564 -7.66 19.55 -19.67
CA HIS A 564 -7.12 18.92 -20.88
C HIS A 564 -7.24 19.77 -22.15
N GLN A 565 -7.67 21.03 -22.05
CA GLN A 565 -7.60 21.98 -23.16
C GLN A 565 -6.16 22.27 -23.56
N LYS A 566 -5.94 22.71 -24.80
CA LYS A 566 -4.60 22.94 -25.39
C LYS A 566 -3.70 23.81 -24.51
N GLU A 567 -4.28 24.74 -23.77
CA GLU A 567 -3.54 25.65 -22.91
C GLU A 567 -2.93 24.99 -21.67
N PHE A 568 -3.63 24.04 -21.05
CA PHE A 568 -3.20 23.38 -19.81
C PHE A 568 -2.64 21.97 -20.05
N LYS A 569 -3.01 21.37 -21.18
CA LYS A 569 -2.56 20.04 -21.59
C LYS A 569 -1.05 20.06 -21.76
N GLN A 570 -0.37 19.20 -20.99
CA GLN A 570 1.10 19.09 -20.89
C GLN A 570 1.79 20.15 -20.03
N ASP A 571 1.09 21.15 -19.48
CA ASP A 571 1.69 22.04 -18.49
C ASP A 571 1.89 21.28 -17.17
N VAL A 572 3.15 21.02 -16.83
CA VAL A 572 3.57 20.29 -15.62
C VAL A 572 3.10 20.97 -14.34
N ASN A 573 2.83 22.29 -14.37
CA ASN A 573 2.42 23.08 -13.21
C ASN A 573 0.93 22.97 -12.89
N VAL A 574 0.16 22.25 -13.72
CA VAL A 574 -1.25 21.87 -13.47
C VAL A 574 -1.49 20.37 -13.69
N CYS A 575 -0.81 19.74 -14.65
CA CYS A 575 -0.93 18.30 -14.95
C CYS A 575 0.04 17.41 -14.16
N GLY A 576 1.13 17.98 -13.61
CA GLY A 576 2.17 17.22 -12.90
C GLY A 576 3.03 16.32 -13.80
N LYS A 577 4.02 15.68 -13.18
CA LYS A 577 4.87 14.62 -13.74
C LYS A 577 5.28 13.63 -12.63
N ALA A 578 6.05 12.59 -12.95
CA ALA A 578 6.38 11.52 -12.00
C ALA A 578 7.01 12.02 -10.68
N GLU A 579 7.90 13.00 -10.74
CA GLU A 579 8.61 13.56 -9.57
C GLU A 579 7.85 14.71 -8.90
N ASN A 580 6.97 15.40 -9.64
CA ASN A 580 6.18 16.52 -9.16
C ASN A 580 4.70 16.24 -9.40
N PRO A 581 3.97 15.68 -8.42
CA PRO A 581 2.57 15.27 -8.63
C PRO A 581 1.70 16.50 -8.90
N SER A 582 0.68 16.35 -9.75
CA SER A 582 -0.21 17.47 -10.14
C SER A 582 -0.74 18.26 -8.93
N PRO A 583 -0.69 19.61 -8.94
CA PRO A 583 -1.30 20.43 -7.89
C PRO A 583 -2.83 20.45 -7.92
N VAL A 584 -3.44 19.83 -8.93
CA VAL A 584 -4.89 19.80 -9.13
C VAL A 584 -5.42 18.43 -8.72
N TRP A 585 -6.48 18.41 -7.94
CA TRP A 585 -7.34 17.23 -7.73
C TRP A 585 -8.74 17.55 -8.24
N ILE A 586 -9.37 16.57 -8.86
CA ILE A 586 -10.74 16.67 -9.35
C ILE A 586 -11.48 15.42 -8.85
N ALA A 587 -12.55 15.64 -8.12
CA ALA A 587 -13.56 14.64 -7.82
C ALA A 587 -14.82 14.96 -8.63
N ASP A 588 -15.46 13.93 -9.15
CA ASP A 588 -16.72 14.03 -9.88
C ASP A 588 -17.79 13.35 -9.02
N LEU A 589 -18.79 14.13 -8.61
CA LEU A 589 -19.85 13.74 -7.67
C LEU A 589 -21.22 13.71 -8.37
N ASP A 590 -21.20 13.40 -9.66
CA ASP A 590 -22.32 13.37 -10.61
C ASP A 590 -22.95 14.74 -10.88
N ASN A 591 -23.60 15.36 -9.88
CA ASN A 591 -24.28 16.66 -10.04
C ASN A 591 -23.31 17.83 -10.22
N TYR A 592 -22.11 17.71 -9.65
CA TYR A 592 -21.07 18.73 -9.67
C TYR A 592 -19.70 18.12 -9.42
N GLN A 593 -18.66 18.91 -9.64
CA GLN A 593 -17.29 18.52 -9.44
C GLN A 593 -16.63 19.33 -8.33
N VAL A 594 -15.81 18.69 -7.52
CA VAL A 594 -14.98 19.35 -6.50
C VAL A 594 -13.54 19.39 -6.98
N VAL A 595 -12.99 20.59 -7.11
CA VAL A 595 -11.64 20.82 -7.62
C VAL A 595 -10.78 21.46 -6.54
N THR A 596 -9.70 20.77 -6.14
CA THR A 596 -8.68 21.32 -5.24
C THR A 596 -7.47 21.75 -6.05
N VAL A 597 -7.04 23.00 -5.89
CA VAL A 597 -5.87 23.56 -6.56
C VAL A 597 -4.90 24.14 -5.53
N PHE A 598 -3.72 23.53 -5.41
CA PHE A 598 -2.66 23.98 -4.50
C PHE A 598 -1.81 25.10 -5.10
N GLY A 599 -1.39 26.09 -4.29
CA GLY A 599 -0.42 27.10 -4.72
C GLY A 599 -0.94 28.08 -5.78
N VAL A 600 -2.21 28.47 -5.67
CA VAL A 600 -2.86 29.54 -6.42
C VAL A 600 -2.39 30.89 -5.85
N THR A 601 -1.51 31.57 -6.59
CA THR A 601 -1.06 32.93 -6.30
C THR A 601 -1.74 33.95 -7.22
N VAL A 602 -1.62 35.25 -6.91
CA VAL A 602 -2.15 36.33 -7.75
C VAL A 602 -1.36 36.46 -9.08
N ASN A 603 -2.07 36.82 -10.16
CA ASN A 603 -1.68 37.13 -11.55
C ASN A 603 -0.48 36.37 -12.20
N ASN A 604 -0.72 35.80 -13.38
CA ASN A 604 0.25 35.09 -14.26
C ASN A 604 0.74 33.70 -13.82
N ASN A 605 0.05 33.03 -12.90
CA ASN A 605 0.30 31.60 -12.60
C ASN A 605 -0.68 30.68 -13.35
N PRO A 606 -0.22 29.60 -14.03
CA PRO A 606 -1.11 28.63 -14.71
C PRO A 606 -2.23 28.08 -13.82
N ARG A 607 -1.98 27.93 -12.52
CA ARG A 607 -2.97 27.44 -11.55
C ARG A 607 -4.08 28.46 -11.29
N HIS A 608 -3.73 29.74 -11.23
CA HIS A 608 -4.71 30.83 -11.14
C HIS A 608 -5.54 30.90 -12.42
N LYS A 609 -4.88 30.82 -13.58
CA LYS A 609 -5.56 30.85 -14.87
C LYS A 609 -6.51 29.66 -15.07
N PHE A 610 -6.13 28.48 -14.59
CA PHE A 610 -7.01 27.32 -14.57
C PHE A 610 -8.27 27.58 -13.72
N VAL A 611 -8.12 28.12 -12.51
CA VAL A 611 -9.28 28.48 -11.66
C VAL A 611 -10.16 29.56 -12.31
N GLN A 612 -9.57 30.57 -12.95
CA GLN A 612 -10.31 31.59 -13.69
C GLN A 612 -11.09 30.97 -14.85
N THR A 613 -10.46 30.09 -15.63
CA THR A 613 -11.11 29.44 -16.79
C THR A 613 -12.33 28.61 -16.36
N LEU A 614 -12.26 27.93 -15.20
CA LEU A 614 -13.41 27.22 -14.64
C LEU A 614 -14.54 28.17 -14.23
N ARG A 615 -14.20 29.34 -13.69
CA ARG A 615 -15.19 30.35 -13.31
C ARG A 615 -15.83 31.00 -14.54
N ASP A 616 -15.02 31.40 -15.50
CA ASP A 616 -15.47 32.17 -16.66
C ASP A 616 -16.30 31.30 -17.62
N GLY A 617 -16.07 29.98 -17.62
CA GLY A 617 -16.84 29.01 -18.39
C GLY A 617 -18.07 28.45 -17.68
N THR A 618 -18.50 29.04 -16.55
CA THR A 618 -19.69 28.61 -15.78
C THR A 618 -20.54 29.82 -15.37
N SER A 619 -21.83 29.62 -15.12
CA SER A 619 -22.65 30.69 -14.54
C SER A 619 -22.36 30.90 -13.05
N THR A 620 -22.78 32.04 -12.49
CA THR A 620 -22.59 32.34 -11.06
C THR A 620 -23.31 31.35 -10.12
N GLN A 621 -24.30 30.61 -10.61
CA GLN A 621 -24.99 29.57 -9.84
C GLN A 621 -24.28 28.21 -9.92
N GLU A 622 -23.46 28.01 -10.94
CA GLU A 622 -22.75 26.77 -11.26
C GLU A 622 -21.28 26.78 -10.79
N PHE A 623 -20.88 27.79 -10.02
CA PHE A 623 -19.54 27.91 -9.47
C PHE A 623 -19.57 28.49 -8.05
N ALA A 624 -18.89 27.82 -7.13
CA ALA A 624 -18.66 28.38 -5.79
C ALA A 624 -17.28 28.00 -5.25
N GLN A 625 -16.62 28.97 -4.61
CA GLN A 625 -15.41 28.69 -3.82
C GLN A 625 -15.81 28.22 -2.42
N ILE A 626 -15.39 27.02 -2.05
CA ILE A 626 -15.73 26.41 -0.76
C ILE A 626 -14.58 26.50 0.25
N PHE A 627 -13.34 26.74 -0.23
CA PHE A 627 -12.15 27.01 0.58
C PHE A 627 -11.28 28.12 -0.04
N PRO A 628 -10.72 29.06 0.75
CA PRO A 628 -10.80 29.18 2.22
C PRO A 628 -12.21 29.40 2.78
N LEU A 629 -12.38 29.11 4.07
CA LEU A 629 -13.60 29.43 4.80
C LEU A 629 -13.74 30.96 4.93
N PRO A 630 -14.96 31.50 4.88
CA PRO A 630 -15.21 32.94 4.97
C PRO A 630 -14.90 33.53 6.35
#